data_AF-A0A5K7Y4S6-F1
#
_entry.id   AF-A0A5K7Y4S6-F1
#
_cell.length_a   1.000
_cell.length_b   1.000
_cell.length_c   1.000
_cell.angle_alpha   90.00
_cell.angle_beta   90.00
_cell.angle_gamma   90.00
#
_symmetry.space_group_name_H-M   'P 1'
#
loop_
_entity.id
_entity.type
_entity.pdbx_description
1 polymer ?
#
loop_
_entity_poly.entity_id
_entity_poly.type
_entity_poly.pdbx_seq_one_letter_code
_entity_poly.pdbx_strand_id
1 'polypeptide(L)'
;MAEIQPKAAEDVKTLNASQSEVTGLLTPEMAVARALLYNRDRHVKTMQTALRSQQLDAANYDMLPSLTARAGYTTRSEYEATQSVPFVDGEPGEPTNDNSYSVSQERNRKTYGIDFTWSILDFGLSYVRANQSADQYLISVEEERKAVQNLAQEVRTAYWKSVSADRLLSKVDPLMVRVNEALEHSRAISRQRLSSPLDSYSYERSLLDVKRSLDSLRNELIGAREKLASLMGLPPTTSLELPQYDTAQLKAPKAKLDVATMEQTALLMRPEVLTTHYRERIARDEVRASLLKMFPDLSFSASYSYDDNQYLLFQDWTSAGAAVSYDLLNVFQASANKEAAETSVEITRQERLAASLAVLTQVHLAQLKYMAANRDLGTAQNYLQVSRNISDLVTQQSRSGSIGELTAIKEQLNSLIAELRRDLAYAQIQNAYARVYQSIGLDPYPKLEGKAEPAQLASALVQRRQDWDDGQIGVVVEPIAEQSPVLSQGDNGGAPSFSFDANTFAVAGPVHYSFSTPAGEGLPQWLTFSQATRTFTAAPDAPATPLTITVKAENDKGVYALDRFVLAPGDSLTEA
;
A
#
# COMPACT_ATOMS: atom_id res chain seq x y z
N MET A 1 7.83 -1.74 35.68
CA MET A 1 7.56 -3.19 35.73
C MET A 1 6.12 -3.50 36.12
N ALA A 2 5.58 -2.97 37.22
CA ALA A 2 4.19 -3.24 37.65
C ALA A 2 3.09 -2.86 36.64
N GLU A 3 3.29 -1.81 35.84
CA GLU A 3 2.35 -1.41 34.78
C GLU A 3 2.53 -2.20 33.46
N ILE A 4 3.73 -2.77 33.25
CA ILE A 4 4.10 -3.48 32.02
C ILE A 4 3.61 -4.93 32.07
N GLN A 5 3.66 -5.55 33.24
CA GLN A 5 3.25 -6.95 33.42
C GLN A 5 1.80 -7.25 33.01
N PRO A 6 0.77 -6.45 33.37
CA PRO A 6 -0.59 -6.69 32.90
C PRO A 6 -0.72 -6.48 31.38
N LYS A 7 -0.07 -5.46 30.82
CA LYS A 7 -0.06 -5.19 29.37
C LYS A 7 0.57 -6.36 28.60
N ALA A 8 1.72 -6.87 29.07
CA ALA A 8 2.37 -8.02 28.45
C ALA A 8 1.50 -9.30 28.49
N ALA A 9 0.75 -9.52 29.58
CA ALA A 9 -0.17 -10.65 29.68
C ALA A 9 -1.37 -10.50 28.72
N GLU A 10 -1.90 -9.29 28.58
CA GLU A 10 -2.94 -8.95 27.61
C GLU A 10 -2.46 -9.10 26.17
N ASP A 11 -1.23 -8.67 25.87
CA ASP A 11 -0.61 -8.82 24.56
C ASP A 11 -0.50 -10.30 24.18
N VAL A 12 0.02 -11.16 25.07
CA VAL A 12 0.12 -12.61 24.83
C VAL A 12 -1.26 -13.22 24.59
N LYS A 13 -2.26 -12.87 25.40
CA LYS A 13 -3.64 -13.35 25.23
C LYS A 13 -4.22 -12.93 23.88
N THR A 14 -4.04 -11.66 23.51
CA THR A 14 -4.55 -11.08 22.27
C THR A 14 -3.86 -11.69 21.05
N LEU A 15 -2.56 -11.95 21.12
CA LEU A 15 -1.81 -12.60 20.06
C LEU A 15 -2.31 -14.04 19.84
N ASN A 16 -2.52 -14.81 20.92
CA ASN A 16 -3.00 -16.18 20.83
C ASN A 16 -4.46 -16.32 20.36
N ALA A 17 -5.33 -15.35 20.67
CA ALA A 17 -6.74 -15.40 20.28
C ALA A 17 -7.03 -14.85 18.87
N SER A 18 -6.05 -14.23 18.21
CA SER A 18 -6.30 -13.41 17.03
C SER A 18 -6.49 -14.13 15.70
N GLN A 19 -6.35 -15.47 15.65
CA GLN A 19 -6.40 -16.22 14.40
C GLN A 19 -7.05 -17.60 14.52
N SER A 20 -7.70 -18.03 13.43
CA SER A 20 -8.09 -19.42 13.20
C SER A 20 -6.86 -20.32 13.04
N GLU A 21 -6.91 -21.53 13.59
CA GLU A 21 -5.86 -22.54 13.43
C GLU A 21 -5.51 -22.77 11.95
N VAL A 22 -4.24 -23.09 11.69
CA VAL A 22 -3.78 -23.50 10.36
C VAL A 22 -4.12 -24.97 10.20
N THR A 23 -5.20 -25.26 9.48
CA THR A 23 -5.62 -26.64 9.19
C THR A 23 -5.11 -27.06 7.81
N GLY A 24 -4.46 -28.22 7.75
CA GLY A 24 -3.97 -28.82 6.51
C GLY A 24 -2.72 -28.16 5.92
N LEU A 25 -2.43 -28.56 4.68
CA LEU A 25 -1.19 -28.23 3.97
C LEU A 25 -1.13 -26.74 3.59
N LEU A 26 -0.11 -26.03 4.07
CA LEU A 26 0.05 -24.60 3.80
C LEU A 26 0.68 -24.35 2.41
N THR A 27 -0.07 -23.70 1.52
CA THR A 27 0.40 -23.23 0.20
C THR A 27 1.04 -21.83 0.30
N PRO A 28 1.89 -21.40 -0.66
CA PRO A 28 2.49 -20.07 -0.61
C PRO A 28 1.44 -18.96 -0.70
N GLU A 29 0.39 -19.12 -1.49
CA GLU A 29 -0.72 -18.16 -1.60
C GLU A 29 -1.53 -18.07 -0.31
N MET A 30 -1.76 -19.20 0.38
CA MET A 30 -2.41 -19.21 1.70
C MET A 30 -1.55 -18.51 2.75
N ALA A 31 -0.23 -18.71 2.74
CA ALA A 31 0.69 -18.03 3.64
C ALA A 31 0.66 -16.51 3.45
N VAL A 32 0.70 -16.05 2.19
CA VAL A 32 0.58 -14.62 1.87
C VAL A 32 -0.79 -14.10 2.28
N ALA A 33 -1.88 -14.81 1.99
CA ALA A 33 -3.23 -14.40 2.36
C ALA A 33 -3.38 -14.19 3.88
N ARG A 34 -2.91 -15.15 4.68
CA ARG A 34 -2.89 -15.02 6.15
C ARG A 34 -2.07 -13.83 6.62
N ALA A 35 -0.88 -13.62 6.04
CA ALA A 35 -0.08 -12.45 6.38
C ALA A 35 -0.79 -11.13 6.06
N LEU A 36 -1.44 -11.01 4.91
CA LEU A 36 -2.16 -9.77 4.56
C LEU A 36 -3.36 -9.50 5.47
N LEU A 37 -4.01 -10.54 5.98
CA LEU A 37 -5.15 -10.40 6.89
C LEU A 37 -4.71 -10.11 8.33
N TYR A 38 -3.63 -10.74 8.80
CA TYR A 38 -3.34 -10.80 10.24
C TYR A 38 -1.98 -10.26 10.67
N ASN A 39 -1.11 -9.87 9.73
CA ASN A 39 0.17 -9.27 10.08
C ASN A 39 -0.04 -7.93 10.81
N ARG A 40 0.61 -7.79 11.97
CA ARG A 40 0.41 -6.62 12.85
C ARG A 40 1.03 -5.34 12.30
N ASP A 41 2.17 -5.42 11.62
CA ASP A 41 2.80 -4.25 10.99
C ASP A 41 1.93 -3.70 9.85
N ARG A 42 1.32 -4.60 9.05
CA ARG A 42 0.32 -4.23 8.05
C ARG A 42 -0.91 -3.61 8.70
N HIS A 43 -1.42 -4.17 9.80
CA HIS A 43 -2.56 -3.61 10.51
C HIS A 43 -2.29 -2.20 11.05
N VAL A 44 -1.07 -1.93 11.54
CA VAL A 44 -0.64 -0.57 11.92
C VAL A 44 -0.70 0.38 10.72
N LYS A 45 -0.28 -0.07 9.53
CA LYS A 45 -0.38 0.74 8.30
C LYS A 45 -1.83 1.05 7.94
N THR A 46 -2.72 0.07 8.01
CA THR A 46 -4.17 0.29 7.80
C THR A 46 -4.75 1.29 8.81
N MET A 47 -4.35 1.22 10.09
CA MET A 47 -4.78 2.18 11.12
C MET A 47 -4.23 3.60 10.87
N GLN A 48 -3.02 3.72 10.32
CA GLN A 48 -2.47 5.02 9.88
C GLN A 48 -3.29 5.60 8.73
N THR A 49 -3.67 4.79 7.74
CA THR A 49 -4.57 5.19 6.64
C THR A 49 -5.94 5.62 7.17
N ALA A 50 -6.52 4.87 8.11
CA ALA A 50 -7.80 5.20 8.74
C ALA A 50 -7.73 6.52 9.53
N LEU A 51 -6.62 6.78 10.24
CA LEU A 51 -6.39 8.07 10.90
C LEU A 51 -6.34 9.22 9.89
N ARG A 52 -5.70 9.04 8.72
CA ARG A 52 -5.70 10.06 7.67
C ARG A 52 -7.09 10.31 7.09
N SER A 53 -7.91 9.26 6.96
CA SER A 53 -9.33 9.42 6.59
C SER A 53 -10.09 10.26 7.62
N GLN A 54 -9.92 9.99 8.91
CA GLN A 54 -10.57 10.77 9.97
C GLN A 54 -10.08 12.23 10.03
N GLN A 55 -8.81 12.46 9.72
CA GLN A 55 -8.26 13.82 9.59
C GLN A 55 -8.85 14.57 8.40
N LEU A 56 -9.10 13.90 7.28
CA LEU A 56 -9.84 14.46 6.15
C LEU A 56 -11.28 14.82 6.56
N ASP A 57 -11.97 13.95 7.27
CA ASP A 57 -13.33 14.23 7.78
C ASP A 57 -13.32 15.46 8.70
N ALA A 58 -12.36 15.55 9.62
CA ALA A 58 -12.19 16.71 10.47
C ALA A 58 -11.93 18.00 9.66
N ALA A 59 -11.07 17.94 8.65
CA ALA A 59 -10.78 19.08 7.77
C ALA A 59 -12.02 19.52 6.96
N ASN A 60 -12.92 18.59 6.60
CA ASN A 60 -14.20 18.93 5.98
C ASN A 60 -15.14 19.65 6.97
N TYR A 61 -15.14 19.26 8.25
CA TYR A 61 -15.94 19.95 9.28
C TYR A 61 -15.40 21.33 9.64
N ASP A 62 -14.09 21.57 9.51
CA ASP A 62 -13.47 22.91 9.67
C ASP A 62 -13.96 23.95 8.64
N MET A 63 -14.72 23.54 7.62
CA MET A 63 -15.39 24.45 6.68
C MET A 63 -16.73 24.97 7.20
N LEU A 64 -17.30 24.37 8.25
CA LEU A 64 -18.59 24.82 8.79
C LEU A 64 -18.45 26.14 9.55
N PRO A 65 -19.50 26.98 9.57
CA PRO A 65 -19.57 28.09 10.52
C PRO A 65 -19.41 27.62 11.96
N SER A 66 -18.82 28.46 12.81
CA SER A 66 -18.71 28.18 14.23
C SER A 66 -20.03 28.52 14.93
N LEU A 67 -20.50 27.61 15.79
CA LEU A 67 -21.61 27.84 16.71
C LEU A 67 -21.13 27.56 18.14
N THR A 68 -20.96 28.61 18.94
CA THR A 68 -20.36 28.52 20.27
C THR A 68 -21.38 28.88 21.34
N ALA A 69 -21.57 28.01 22.33
CA ALA A 69 -22.31 28.35 23.54
C ALA A 69 -21.34 28.88 24.61
N ARG A 70 -21.63 30.04 25.19
CA ARG A 70 -20.83 30.68 26.24
C ARG A 70 -21.64 30.79 27.52
N ALA A 71 -20.97 30.56 28.64
CA ALA A 71 -21.44 30.88 29.98
C ALA A 71 -20.28 31.52 30.75
N GLY A 72 -20.51 32.65 31.39
CA GLY A 72 -19.49 33.42 32.08
C GLY A 72 -19.97 33.93 33.42
N TYR A 73 -19.06 34.00 34.38
CA TYR A 73 -19.27 34.68 35.66
C TYR A 73 -18.12 35.66 35.87
N THR A 74 -18.46 36.94 36.05
CA THR A 74 -17.48 38.00 36.34
C THR A 74 -17.78 38.60 37.70
N THR A 75 -16.73 38.79 38.51
CA THR A 75 -16.83 39.47 39.81
C THR A 75 -15.82 40.60 39.89
N ARG A 76 -16.18 41.72 40.52
CA ARG A 76 -15.30 42.86 40.77
C ARG A 76 -15.20 43.16 42.26
N SER A 77 -14.00 43.55 42.70
CA SER A 77 -13.77 44.02 44.07
C SER A 77 -14.56 45.28 44.38
N GLU A 78 -14.70 46.18 43.40
CA GLU A 78 -15.46 47.42 43.50
C GLU A 78 -16.49 47.53 42.37
N TYR A 79 -17.50 48.37 42.55
CA TYR A 79 -18.44 48.70 41.48
C TYR A 79 -17.74 49.50 40.36
N GLU A 80 -18.19 49.32 39.13
CA GLU A 80 -17.85 50.22 38.01
C GLU A 80 -18.65 51.51 38.15
N ALA A 81 -18.21 52.36 39.07
CA ALA A 81 -18.78 53.67 39.31
C ALA A 81 -18.30 54.65 38.23
N THR A 82 -19.23 55.15 37.42
CA THR A 82 -18.99 56.12 36.35
C THR A 82 -19.66 57.45 36.67
N GLN A 83 -19.17 58.54 36.10
CA GLN A 83 -19.84 59.84 36.17
C GLN A 83 -20.06 60.34 34.74
N SER A 84 -21.30 60.70 34.40
CA SER A 84 -21.60 61.31 33.11
C SER A 84 -21.22 62.79 33.13
N VAL A 85 -20.51 63.25 32.11
CA VAL A 85 -20.16 64.66 31.92
C VAL A 85 -20.89 65.22 30.69
N PRO A 86 -21.23 66.52 30.65
CA PRO A 86 -21.82 67.13 29.46
C PRO A 86 -20.91 66.93 28.24
N PHE A 87 -21.47 66.59 27.08
CA PHE A 87 -20.71 66.46 25.84
C PHE A 87 -21.15 67.58 24.88
N VAL A 88 -20.29 68.59 24.70
CA VAL A 88 -20.59 69.79 23.92
C VAL A 88 -19.42 70.03 22.96
N ASP A 89 -19.72 70.27 21.68
CA ASP A 89 -18.74 70.54 20.63
C ASP A 89 -17.63 69.48 20.46
N GLY A 90 -17.93 68.21 20.76
CA GLY A 90 -16.99 67.10 20.57
C GLY A 90 -16.03 66.86 21.75
N GLU A 91 -16.11 67.68 22.79
CA GLU A 91 -15.27 67.57 24.00
C GLU A 91 -16.14 67.23 25.24
N PRO A 92 -15.68 66.31 26.11
CA PRO A 92 -16.29 66.11 27.41
C PRO A 92 -16.04 67.32 28.30
N GLY A 93 -17.11 67.87 28.89
CA GLY A 93 -17.03 68.92 29.90
C GLY A 93 -16.53 68.41 31.25
N GLU A 94 -16.39 69.31 32.21
CA GLU A 94 -15.98 68.96 33.57
C GLU A 94 -17.10 68.21 34.31
N PRO A 95 -16.77 67.24 35.18
CA PRO A 95 -17.75 66.63 36.06
C PRO A 95 -18.38 67.68 36.96
N THR A 96 -19.70 67.61 37.12
CA THR A 96 -20.39 68.46 38.08
C THR A 96 -19.84 68.21 39.48
N ASN A 97 -19.69 69.26 40.30
CA ASN A 97 -19.14 69.22 41.67
C ASN A 97 -19.98 68.41 42.70
N ASP A 98 -20.88 67.59 42.21
CA ASP A 98 -21.73 66.69 42.97
C ASP A 98 -21.01 65.34 43.02
N ASN A 99 -20.62 64.87 44.22
CA ASN A 99 -19.88 63.62 44.46
C ASN A 99 -20.75 62.36 44.21
N SER A 100 -21.57 62.38 43.17
CA SER A 100 -22.49 61.30 42.80
C SER A 100 -21.90 60.52 41.62
N TYR A 101 -21.88 59.20 41.76
CA TYR A 101 -21.47 58.27 40.73
C TYR A 101 -22.64 57.36 40.37
N SER A 102 -22.81 57.07 39.08
CA SER A 102 -23.76 56.09 38.59
C SER A 102 -23.08 54.74 38.43
N VAL A 103 -23.82 53.68 38.74
CA VAL A 103 -23.43 52.31 38.43
C VAL A 103 -24.41 51.78 37.39
N SER A 104 -23.87 51.21 36.32
CA SER A 104 -24.65 50.59 35.24
C SER A 104 -24.42 49.09 35.16
N GLN A 105 -23.57 48.55 36.03
CA GLN A 105 -23.23 47.13 36.10
C GLN A 105 -23.10 46.67 37.55
N GLU A 106 -23.57 45.46 37.80
CA GLU A 106 -23.40 44.80 39.09
C GLU A 106 -21.97 44.31 39.31
N ARG A 107 -21.57 44.20 40.58
CA ARG A 107 -20.26 43.63 40.95
C ARG A 107 -20.12 42.17 40.57
N ASN A 108 -21.22 41.42 40.62
CA ASN A 108 -21.27 40.01 40.26
C ASN A 108 -22.24 39.88 39.09
N ARG A 109 -21.80 39.25 38.01
CA ARG A 109 -22.58 39.18 36.78
C ARG A 109 -22.42 37.82 36.14
N LYS A 110 -23.52 37.20 35.77
CA LYS A 110 -23.60 35.97 34.99
C LYS A 110 -24.05 36.32 33.58
N THR A 111 -23.32 35.79 32.62
CA THR A 111 -23.65 35.94 31.20
C THR A 111 -23.83 34.57 30.58
N TYR A 112 -24.79 34.46 29.67
CA TYR A 112 -24.98 33.28 28.84
C TYR A 112 -25.13 33.76 27.39
N GLY A 113 -24.71 32.95 26.43
CA GLY A 113 -24.91 33.31 25.04
C GLY A 113 -24.66 32.16 24.08
N ILE A 114 -25.15 32.35 22.86
CA ILE A 114 -24.88 31.50 21.71
C ILE A 114 -24.40 32.42 20.59
N ASP A 115 -23.25 32.13 20.01
CA ASP A 115 -22.63 32.91 18.94
C ASP A 115 -22.44 32.05 17.71
N PHE A 116 -23.00 32.51 16.60
CA PHE A 116 -22.75 32.04 15.26
C PHE A 116 -21.73 32.96 14.58
N THR A 117 -20.69 32.39 13.98
CA THR A 117 -19.67 33.13 13.22
C THR A 117 -19.33 32.39 11.93
N TRP A 118 -19.30 33.11 10.80
CA TRP A 118 -18.90 32.58 9.49
C TRP A 118 -17.94 33.55 8.80
N SER A 119 -16.70 33.12 8.57
CA SER A 119 -15.70 33.86 7.77
C SER A 119 -15.60 33.23 6.38
N ILE A 120 -15.74 34.06 5.34
CA ILE A 120 -15.60 33.61 3.94
C ILE A 120 -14.14 33.25 3.64
N LEU A 121 -13.17 34.02 4.16
CA LEU A 121 -11.76 33.73 3.91
C LEU A 121 -11.35 32.43 4.59
N ASP A 122 -11.74 32.24 5.85
CA ASP A 122 -11.46 31.00 6.59
C ASP A 122 -12.12 29.79 5.91
N PHE A 123 -13.36 29.94 5.41
CA PHE A 123 -14.01 28.90 4.61
C PHE A 123 -13.16 28.53 3.37
N GLY A 124 -12.69 29.53 2.62
CA GLY A 124 -11.82 29.30 1.45
C GLY A 124 -10.52 28.60 1.81
N LEU A 125 -9.88 29.00 2.92
CA LEU A 125 -8.66 28.38 3.41
C LEU A 125 -8.90 26.95 3.95
N SER A 126 -10.04 26.71 4.62
CA SER A 126 -10.45 25.38 5.07
C SER A 126 -10.73 24.45 3.88
N TYR A 127 -11.35 24.95 2.81
CA TYR A 127 -11.56 24.18 1.58
C TYR A 127 -10.25 23.71 0.95
N VAL A 128 -9.25 24.61 0.87
CA VAL A 128 -7.92 24.23 0.38
C VAL A 128 -7.25 23.21 1.31
N ARG A 129 -7.33 23.40 2.64
CA ARG A 129 -6.81 22.43 3.63
C ARG A 129 -7.49 21.07 3.56
N ALA A 130 -8.79 21.02 3.27
CA ALA A 130 -9.53 19.78 3.05
C ALA A 130 -9.02 19.04 1.81
N ASN A 131 -8.79 19.75 0.69
CA ASN A 131 -8.18 19.16 -0.51
C ASN A 131 -6.76 18.64 -0.25
N GLN A 132 -5.93 19.40 0.48
CA GLN A 132 -4.61 18.94 0.90
C GLN A 132 -4.69 17.67 1.77
N SER A 133 -5.67 17.61 2.69
CA SER A 133 -5.90 16.44 3.55
C SER A 133 -6.38 15.23 2.75
N ALA A 134 -7.17 15.44 1.69
CA ALA A 134 -7.60 14.38 0.79
C ALA A 134 -6.40 13.78 0.03
N ASP A 135 -5.48 14.62 -0.44
CA ASP A 135 -4.25 14.16 -1.09
C ASP A 135 -3.30 13.47 -0.10
N GLN A 136 -3.23 13.92 1.15
CA GLN A 136 -2.50 13.19 2.21
C GLN A 136 -3.10 11.81 2.50
N TYR A 137 -4.43 11.69 2.49
CA TYR A 137 -5.10 10.40 2.59
C TYR A 137 -4.73 9.48 1.42
N LEU A 138 -4.79 9.98 0.18
CA LEU A 138 -4.38 9.21 -1.01
C LEU A 138 -2.92 8.78 -0.96
N ILE A 139 -2.01 9.63 -0.46
CA ILE A 139 -0.62 9.25 -0.20
C ILE A 139 -0.55 8.07 0.78
N SER A 140 -1.31 8.09 1.88
CA SER A 140 -1.29 7.02 2.86
C SER A 140 -1.84 5.69 2.31
N VAL A 141 -2.83 5.75 1.43
CA VAL A 141 -3.35 4.57 0.70
C VAL A 141 -2.25 3.94 -0.15
N GLU A 142 -1.49 4.74 -0.91
CA GLU A 142 -0.39 4.24 -1.73
C GLU A 142 0.77 3.69 -0.89
N GLU A 143 1.06 4.30 0.26
CA GLU A 143 2.05 3.78 1.22
C GLU A 143 1.62 2.44 1.84
N GLU A 144 0.32 2.25 2.12
CA GLU A 144 -0.21 0.96 2.55
C GLU A 144 -0.05 -0.11 1.45
N ARG A 145 -0.37 0.22 0.19
CA ARG A 145 -0.15 -0.69 -0.96
C ARG A 145 1.31 -1.14 -1.06
N LYS A 146 2.25 -0.21 -0.87
CA LYS A 146 3.69 -0.53 -0.84
C LYS A 146 4.07 -1.45 0.33
N ALA A 147 3.51 -1.24 1.51
CA ALA A 147 3.75 -2.11 2.67
C ALA A 147 3.24 -3.53 2.43
N VAL A 148 2.05 -3.67 1.85
CA VAL A 148 1.44 -4.94 1.43
C VAL A 148 2.36 -5.69 0.45
N GLN A 149 2.90 -4.99 -0.56
CA GLN A 149 3.82 -5.57 -1.54
C GLN A 149 5.11 -6.13 -0.91
N ASN A 150 5.70 -5.39 0.04
CA ASN A 150 6.91 -5.80 0.74
C ASN A 150 6.65 -7.01 1.65
N LEU A 151 5.58 -6.96 2.45
CA LEU A 151 5.19 -8.05 3.35
C LEU A 151 5.03 -9.37 2.58
N ALA A 152 4.32 -9.36 1.46
CA ALA A 152 4.12 -10.55 0.67
C ALA A 152 5.41 -11.10 0.04
N GLN A 153 6.39 -10.24 -0.30
CA GLN A 153 7.72 -10.68 -0.74
C GLN A 153 8.49 -11.37 0.40
N GLU A 154 8.44 -10.83 1.61
CA GLU A 154 9.05 -11.43 2.79
C GLU A 154 8.44 -12.79 3.11
N VAL A 155 7.11 -12.90 3.03
CA VAL A 155 6.37 -14.16 3.26
C VAL A 155 6.75 -15.22 2.24
N ARG A 156 6.82 -14.88 0.94
CA ARG A 156 7.26 -15.85 -0.10
C ARG A 156 8.67 -16.37 0.17
N THR A 157 9.57 -15.47 0.54
CA THR A 157 10.96 -15.83 0.85
C THR A 157 11.03 -16.74 2.08
N ALA A 158 10.32 -16.38 3.15
CA ALA A 158 10.25 -17.18 4.36
C ALA A 158 9.62 -18.56 4.07
N TYR A 159 8.53 -18.62 3.31
CA TYR A 159 7.82 -19.86 2.96
C TYR A 159 8.75 -20.88 2.31
N TRP A 160 9.43 -20.51 1.22
CA TRP A 160 10.33 -21.44 0.52
C TRP A 160 11.54 -21.85 1.38
N LYS A 161 12.00 -20.97 2.27
CA LYS A 161 13.03 -21.30 3.24
C LYS A 161 12.53 -22.30 4.29
N SER A 162 11.32 -22.12 4.82
CA SER A 162 10.71 -23.06 5.78
C SER A 162 10.47 -24.44 5.16
N VAL A 163 9.97 -24.48 3.92
CA VAL A 163 9.76 -25.73 3.15
C VAL A 163 11.07 -26.53 3.01
N SER A 164 12.19 -25.83 2.87
CA SER A 164 13.51 -26.45 2.71
C SER A 164 14.14 -26.88 4.04
N ALA A 165 13.85 -26.14 5.11
CA ALA A 165 14.43 -26.37 6.44
C ALA A 165 14.11 -27.77 6.99
N ASP A 166 12.86 -28.22 6.91
CA ASP A 166 12.45 -29.53 7.44
C ASP A 166 13.21 -30.69 6.79
N ARG A 167 13.33 -30.67 5.47
CA ARG A 167 13.99 -31.71 4.68
C ARG A 167 15.51 -31.71 4.86
N LEU A 168 16.11 -30.53 5.00
CA LEU A 168 17.57 -30.39 5.10
C LEU A 168 18.05 -30.66 6.52
N LEU A 169 17.35 -30.17 7.54
CA LEU A 169 17.71 -30.41 8.94
C LEU A 169 17.71 -31.92 9.27
N SER A 170 16.75 -32.68 8.73
CA SER A 170 16.72 -34.14 8.90
C SER A 170 17.92 -34.87 8.29
N LYS A 171 18.68 -34.23 7.39
CA LYS A 171 19.91 -34.77 6.79
C LYS A 171 21.19 -34.19 7.42
N VAL A 172 21.13 -32.94 7.87
CA VAL A 172 22.26 -32.24 8.51
C VAL A 172 22.57 -32.83 9.88
N ASP A 173 21.56 -33.09 10.72
CA ASP A 173 21.78 -33.56 12.09
C ASP A 173 22.49 -34.94 12.14
N PRO A 174 22.09 -35.97 11.33
CA PRO A 174 22.83 -37.23 11.27
C PRO A 174 24.26 -37.08 10.73
N LEU A 175 24.47 -36.22 9.73
CA LEU A 175 25.80 -35.98 9.17
C LEU A 175 26.72 -35.28 10.19
N MET A 176 26.16 -34.41 11.04
CA MET A 176 26.88 -33.78 12.15
C MET A 176 27.36 -34.81 13.17
N VAL A 177 26.52 -35.79 13.55
CA VAL A 177 26.91 -36.89 14.44
C VAL A 177 28.10 -37.65 13.84
N ARG A 178 28.00 -38.04 12.57
CA ARG A 178 29.05 -38.78 11.87
C ARG A 178 30.39 -38.03 11.79
N VAL A 179 30.35 -36.70 11.61
CA VAL A 179 31.56 -35.85 11.64
C VAL A 179 32.20 -35.81 13.02
N ASN A 180 31.39 -35.74 14.08
CA ASN A 180 31.91 -35.75 15.46
C ASN A 180 32.56 -37.10 15.79
N GLU A 181 31.95 -38.22 15.40
CA GLU A 181 32.53 -39.56 15.57
C GLU A 181 33.87 -39.68 14.81
N ALA A 182 33.93 -39.23 13.56
CA ALA A 182 35.16 -39.25 12.77
C ALA A 182 36.28 -38.37 13.38
N LEU A 183 35.92 -37.24 14.02
CA LEU A 183 36.87 -36.39 14.75
C LEU A 183 37.42 -37.10 15.99
N GLU A 184 36.58 -37.78 16.77
CA GLU A 184 37.02 -38.53 17.93
C GLU A 184 37.94 -39.70 17.54
N HIS A 185 37.58 -40.45 16.50
CA HIS A 185 38.42 -41.52 15.96
C HIS A 185 39.77 -41.00 15.45
N SER A 186 39.78 -39.90 14.70
CA SER A 186 41.01 -39.27 14.22
C SER A 186 41.94 -38.85 15.37
N ARG A 187 41.39 -38.26 16.43
CA ARG A 187 42.14 -37.88 17.63
C ARG A 187 42.71 -39.09 18.37
N ALA A 188 41.96 -40.19 18.44
CA ALA A 188 42.44 -41.44 19.04
C ALA A 188 43.62 -42.04 18.26
N ILE A 189 43.51 -42.09 16.93
CA ILE A 189 44.57 -42.56 16.01
C ILE A 189 45.85 -41.72 16.16
N SER A 190 45.69 -40.39 16.24
CA SER A 190 46.80 -39.45 16.44
C SER A 190 47.52 -39.68 17.78
N ARG A 191 46.75 -39.84 18.88
CA ARG A 191 47.31 -40.13 20.22
C ARG A 191 48.08 -41.44 20.27
N GLN A 192 47.60 -42.46 19.54
CA GLN A 192 48.23 -43.78 19.47
C GLN A 192 49.39 -43.84 18.45
N ARG A 193 49.72 -42.74 17.76
CA ARG A 193 50.79 -42.64 16.74
C ARG A 193 50.66 -43.67 15.61
N LEU A 194 49.43 -44.02 15.25
CA LEU A 194 49.13 -45.00 14.20
C LEU A 194 49.18 -44.42 12.77
N SER A 195 49.45 -43.11 12.63
CA SER A 195 49.66 -42.44 11.34
C SER A 195 50.63 -41.26 11.48
N SER A 196 51.05 -40.68 10.35
CA SER A 196 51.88 -39.47 10.34
C SER A 196 51.14 -38.30 11.03
N PRO A 197 51.81 -37.54 11.92
CA PRO A 197 51.20 -36.39 12.59
C PRO A 197 50.59 -35.38 11.61
N LEU A 198 51.25 -35.13 10.48
CA LEU A 198 50.77 -34.18 9.47
C LEU A 198 49.47 -34.64 8.81
N ASP A 199 49.34 -35.94 8.52
CA ASP A 199 48.15 -36.52 7.90
C ASP A 199 46.98 -36.52 8.88
N SER A 200 47.24 -36.86 10.15
CA SER A 200 46.25 -36.76 11.25
C SER A 200 45.71 -35.34 11.39
N TYR A 201 46.59 -34.33 11.48
CA TYR A 201 46.15 -32.94 11.64
C TYR A 201 45.44 -32.39 10.40
N SER A 202 45.85 -32.81 9.19
CA SER A 202 45.19 -32.43 7.95
C SER A 202 43.78 -33.02 7.83
N TYR A 203 43.60 -34.27 8.28
CA TYR A 203 42.31 -34.94 8.37
C TYR A 203 41.40 -34.26 9.41
N GLU A 204 41.91 -34.00 10.62
CA GLU A 204 41.18 -33.30 11.68
C GLU A 204 40.74 -31.90 11.23
N ARG A 205 41.64 -31.11 10.63
CA ARG A 205 41.29 -29.79 10.06
C ARG A 205 40.16 -29.89 9.05
N SER A 206 40.25 -30.85 8.12
CA SER A 206 39.21 -31.05 7.11
C SER A 206 37.84 -31.39 7.71
N LEU A 207 37.80 -32.21 8.77
CA LEU A 207 36.56 -32.50 9.47
C LEU A 207 36.02 -31.29 10.25
N LEU A 208 36.90 -30.48 10.85
CA LEU A 208 36.50 -29.23 11.50
C LEU A 208 35.92 -28.23 10.49
N ASP A 209 36.45 -28.15 9.27
CA ASP A 209 35.90 -27.33 8.20
C ASP A 209 34.50 -27.82 7.76
N VAL A 210 34.31 -29.14 7.64
CA VAL A 210 32.99 -29.73 7.38
C VAL A 210 32.03 -29.41 8.53
N LYS A 211 32.45 -29.59 9.78
CA LYS A 211 31.64 -29.30 10.97
C LYS A 211 31.18 -27.84 10.97
N ARG A 212 32.11 -26.89 10.78
CA ARG A 212 31.80 -25.46 10.69
C ARG A 212 30.79 -25.15 9.58
N SER A 213 30.92 -25.81 8.43
CA SER A 213 30.02 -25.63 7.29
C SER A 213 28.61 -26.17 7.57
N LEU A 214 28.51 -27.33 8.22
CA LEU A 214 27.25 -27.90 8.67
C LEU A 214 26.58 -27.05 9.77
N ASP A 215 27.35 -26.51 10.72
CA ASP A 215 26.84 -25.58 11.74
C ASP A 215 26.30 -24.30 11.09
N SER A 216 27.00 -23.75 10.08
CA SER A 216 26.52 -22.61 9.30
C SER A 216 25.21 -22.94 8.57
N LEU A 217 25.14 -24.10 7.91
CA LEU A 217 23.95 -24.56 7.20
C LEU A 217 22.77 -24.74 8.17
N ARG A 218 23.01 -25.33 9.34
CA ARG A 218 22.01 -25.54 10.39
C ARG A 218 21.50 -24.19 10.91
N ASN A 219 22.39 -23.26 11.24
CA ASN A 219 22.02 -21.92 11.71
C ASN A 219 21.25 -21.12 10.67
N GLU A 220 21.50 -21.34 9.38
CA GLU A 220 20.73 -20.70 8.31
C GLU A 220 19.29 -21.22 8.27
N LEU A 221 19.06 -22.50 8.61
CA LEU A 221 17.75 -23.15 8.52
C LEU A 221 16.93 -23.09 9.82
N ILE A 222 17.58 -23.06 10.99
CA ILE A 222 16.91 -22.89 12.29
C ILE A 222 16.15 -21.56 12.30
N GLY A 223 14.93 -21.55 12.84
CA GLY A 223 14.12 -20.34 12.93
C GLY A 223 13.31 -20.02 11.67
N ALA A 224 13.49 -20.75 10.56
CA ALA A 224 12.79 -20.46 9.31
C ALA A 224 11.27 -20.62 9.43
N ARG A 225 10.79 -21.61 10.21
CA ARG A 225 9.36 -21.85 10.44
C ARG A 225 8.78 -20.77 11.36
N GLU A 226 9.51 -20.43 12.41
CA GLU A 226 9.17 -19.41 13.41
C GLU A 226 9.03 -18.04 12.74
N LYS A 227 9.94 -17.71 11.80
CA LYS A 227 9.86 -16.48 11.02
C LYS A 227 8.63 -16.45 10.11
N LEU A 228 8.30 -17.56 9.43
CA LEU A 228 7.08 -17.65 8.61
C LEU A 228 5.82 -17.50 9.47
N ALA A 229 5.75 -18.19 10.61
CA ALA A 229 4.64 -18.07 11.57
C ALA A 229 4.46 -16.62 12.02
N SER A 230 5.55 -15.96 12.43
CA SER A 230 5.53 -14.54 12.83
C SER A 230 5.03 -13.61 11.72
N LEU A 231 5.47 -13.80 10.46
CA LEU A 231 5.00 -12.98 9.33
C LEU A 231 3.50 -13.17 9.06
N MET A 232 2.97 -14.38 9.25
CA MET A 232 1.54 -14.67 9.20
C MET A 232 0.77 -14.15 10.42
N GLY A 233 1.45 -13.55 11.40
CA GLY A 233 0.86 -13.06 12.64
C GLY A 233 0.57 -14.14 13.69
N LEU A 234 1.08 -15.37 13.47
CA LEU A 234 0.91 -16.50 14.38
C LEU A 234 1.99 -16.49 15.48
N PRO A 235 1.75 -17.13 16.64
CA PRO A 235 2.80 -17.43 17.61
C PRO A 235 3.98 -18.17 16.95
N PRO A 236 5.24 -17.83 17.29
CA PRO A 236 6.41 -18.45 16.64
C PRO A 236 6.46 -19.97 16.77
N THR A 237 5.90 -20.53 17.84
CA THR A 237 5.90 -21.97 18.14
C THR A 237 4.73 -22.74 17.52
N THR A 238 3.90 -22.10 16.69
CA THR A 238 2.80 -22.77 16.00
C THR A 238 3.33 -23.86 15.06
N SER A 239 2.78 -25.06 15.17
CA SER A 239 3.09 -26.16 14.25
C SER A 239 2.53 -25.85 12.86
N LEU A 240 3.36 -25.99 11.82
CA LEU A 240 2.98 -25.73 10.43
C LEU A 240 3.25 -26.98 9.59
N GLU A 241 2.23 -27.49 8.92
CA GLU A 241 2.36 -28.56 7.94
C GLU A 241 2.73 -27.98 6.56
N LEU A 242 3.96 -28.21 6.13
CA LEU A 242 4.49 -27.75 4.86
C LEU A 242 4.64 -28.91 3.86
N PRO A 243 4.37 -28.67 2.56
CA PRO A 243 4.60 -29.68 1.54
C PRO A 243 6.07 -30.05 1.39
N GLN A 244 6.31 -31.34 1.15
CA GLN A 244 7.59 -31.85 0.69
C GLN A 244 7.57 -31.91 -0.84
N TYR A 245 8.18 -30.93 -1.50
CA TYR A 245 8.32 -30.95 -2.96
C TYR A 245 9.51 -31.80 -3.38
N ASP A 246 9.32 -32.72 -4.32
CA ASP A 246 10.44 -33.29 -5.07
C ASP A 246 10.96 -32.24 -6.08
N THR A 247 12.28 -32.23 -6.24
CA THR A 247 13.05 -31.47 -7.21
C THR A 247 12.41 -31.35 -8.60
N ALA A 248 11.80 -32.43 -9.11
CA ALA A 248 11.24 -32.48 -10.45
C ALA A 248 9.88 -31.76 -10.62
N GLN A 249 9.21 -31.41 -9.52
CA GLN A 249 7.84 -30.87 -9.55
C GLN A 249 7.78 -29.34 -9.62
N LEU A 250 8.88 -28.65 -9.31
CA LEU A 250 8.92 -27.20 -9.21
C LEU A 250 9.37 -26.56 -10.54
N LYS A 251 8.42 -26.02 -11.30
CA LYS A 251 8.67 -25.30 -12.56
C LYS A 251 8.81 -23.79 -12.32
N ALA A 252 9.71 -23.16 -13.06
CA ALA A 252 9.86 -21.71 -13.04
C ALA A 252 8.57 -21.03 -13.56
N PRO A 253 8.08 -19.96 -12.90
CA PRO A 253 6.96 -19.17 -13.41
C PRO A 253 7.36 -18.45 -14.70
N LYS A 254 6.42 -18.29 -15.63
CA LYS A 254 6.65 -17.68 -16.95
C LYS A 254 6.00 -16.30 -17.02
N ALA A 255 6.80 -15.24 -17.02
CA ALA A 255 6.26 -13.89 -17.23
C ALA A 255 6.19 -13.55 -18.73
N LYS A 256 5.04 -13.04 -19.19
CA LYS A 256 4.95 -12.32 -20.47
C LYS A 256 5.53 -10.92 -20.28
N LEU A 257 6.59 -10.61 -21.01
CA LEU A 257 7.35 -9.37 -20.84
C LEU A 257 7.17 -8.47 -22.06
N ASP A 258 6.47 -7.35 -21.88
CA ASP A 258 6.45 -6.26 -22.85
C ASP A 258 6.89 -4.96 -22.18
N VAL A 259 8.17 -4.62 -22.34
CA VAL A 259 8.80 -3.50 -21.64
C VAL A 259 8.07 -2.18 -21.89
N ALA A 260 7.57 -1.93 -23.10
CA ALA A 260 6.87 -0.69 -23.42
C ALA A 260 5.55 -0.56 -22.64
N THR A 261 4.72 -1.61 -22.60
CA THR A 261 3.49 -1.61 -21.78
C THR A 261 3.83 -1.57 -20.29
N MET A 262 4.90 -2.26 -19.87
CA MET A 262 5.38 -2.24 -18.50
C MET A 262 5.77 -0.84 -18.04
N GLU A 263 6.52 -0.08 -18.85
CA GLU A 263 6.90 1.30 -18.55
C GLU A 263 5.69 2.23 -18.43
N GLN A 264 4.76 2.16 -19.38
CA GLN A 264 3.54 2.96 -19.36
C GLN A 264 2.70 2.66 -18.11
N THR A 265 2.52 1.37 -17.82
CA THR A 265 1.78 0.90 -16.63
C THR A 265 2.47 1.35 -15.34
N ALA A 266 3.80 1.28 -15.29
CA ALA A 266 4.58 1.70 -14.13
C ALA A 266 4.39 3.18 -13.80
N LEU A 267 4.41 4.05 -14.81
CA LEU A 267 4.21 5.49 -14.62
C LEU A 267 2.81 5.83 -14.12
N LEU A 268 1.81 4.99 -14.40
CA LEU A 268 0.42 5.21 -14.00
C LEU A 268 0.07 4.59 -12.65
N MET A 269 0.65 3.42 -12.33
CA MET A 269 0.18 2.63 -11.19
C MET A 269 1.18 2.52 -10.03
N ARG A 270 2.44 2.91 -10.22
CA ARG A 270 3.43 2.75 -9.15
C ARG A 270 3.15 3.70 -7.99
N PRO A 271 3.06 3.19 -6.74
CA PRO A 271 2.83 4.01 -5.56
C PRO A 271 3.81 5.19 -5.44
N GLU A 272 5.09 4.98 -5.79
CA GLU A 272 6.10 6.04 -5.74
C GLU A 272 5.81 7.20 -6.71
N VAL A 273 5.25 6.92 -7.89
CA VAL A 273 4.90 7.97 -8.86
C VAL A 273 3.60 8.66 -8.45
N LEU A 274 2.58 7.88 -8.07
CA LEU A 274 1.29 8.41 -7.59
C LEU A 274 1.46 9.32 -6.37
N THR A 275 2.27 8.92 -5.39
CA THR A 275 2.57 9.76 -4.21
C THR A 275 3.23 11.08 -4.60
N THR A 276 4.14 11.11 -5.58
CA THR A 276 4.69 12.38 -6.07
C THR A 276 3.67 13.26 -6.79
N HIS A 277 2.71 12.68 -7.51
CA HIS A 277 1.59 13.44 -8.08
C HIS A 277 0.72 14.10 -7.02
N TYR A 278 0.38 13.39 -5.94
CA TYR A 278 -0.38 13.97 -4.83
C TYR A 278 0.42 15.05 -4.09
N ARG A 279 1.73 14.88 -3.91
CA ARG A 279 2.59 15.93 -3.33
C ARG A 279 2.65 17.19 -4.19
N GLU A 280 2.73 17.05 -5.51
CA GLU A 280 2.68 18.18 -6.44
C GLU A 280 1.33 18.93 -6.33
N ARG A 281 0.21 18.20 -6.17
CA ARG A 281 -1.11 18.81 -5.94
C ARG A 281 -1.17 19.58 -4.62
N ILE A 282 -0.67 18.99 -3.52
CA ILE A 282 -0.57 19.67 -2.21
C ILE A 282 0.25 20.96 -2.32
N ALA A 283 1.40 20.93 -3.03
CA ALA A 283 2.23 22.11 -3.23
C ALA A 283 1.51 23.21 -4.04
N ARG A 284 0.74 22.84 -5.07
CA ARG A 284 -0.09 23.79 -5.83
C ARG A 284 -1.22 24.38 -4.98
N ASP A 285 -1.83 23.56 -4.12
CA ASP A 285 -2.84 24.03 -3.17
C ASP A 285 -2.23 24.96 -2.12
N GLU A 286 -0.98 24.77 -1.71
CA GLU A 286 -0.28 25.71 -0.84
C GLU A 286 -0.07 27.08 -1.50
N VAL A 287 0.25 27.12 -2.81
CA VAL A 287 0.27 28.37 -3.57
C VAL A 287 -1.11 29.06 -3.53
N ARG A 288 -2.19 28.30 -3.74
CA ARG A 288 -3.56 28.84 -3.67
C ARG A 288 -3.88 29.38 -2.28
N ALA A 289 -3.53 28.65 -1.21
CA ALA A 289 -3.72 29.11 0.17
C ALA A 289 -2.94 30.40 0.45
N SER A 290 -1.70 30.48 -0.04
CA SER A 290 -0.87 31.69 0.09
C SER A 290 -1.50 32.90 -0.60
N LEU A 291 -2.06 32.72 -1.80
CA LEU A 291 -2.78 33.77 -2.53
C LEU A 291 -4.10 34.16 -1.84
N LEU A 292 -4.85 33.19 -1.29
CA LEU A 292 -6.10 33.45 -0.57
C LEU A 292 -5.87 34.34 0.65
N LYS A 293 -4.78 34.12 1.41
CA LYS A 293 -4.40 34.95 2.57
C LYS A 293 -4.16 36.43 2.25
N MET A 294 -4.06 36.79 0.96
CA MET A 294 -3.88 38.18 0.52
C MET A 294 -5.21 38.92 0.33
N PHE A 295 -6.36 38.25 0.42
CA PHE A 295 -7.68 38.88 0.34
C PHE A 295 -8.18 39.36 1.70
N PRO A 296 -9.04 40.40 1.74
CA PRO A 296 -9.75 40.76 2.98
C PRO A 296 -10.70 39.64 3.41
N ASP A 297 -10.83 39.46 4.72
CA ASP A 297 -11.85 38.60 5.30
C ASP A 297 -13.18 39.35 5.43
N LEU A 298 -14.26 38.72 4.98
CA LEU A 298 -15.63 39.13 5.25
C LEU A 298 -16.25 38.11 6.19
N SER A 299 -16.57 38.55 7.41
CA SER A 299 -17.17 37.72 8.44
C SER A 299 -18.59 38.17 8.76
N PHE A 300 -19.48 37.20 8.94
CA PHE A 300 -20.83 37.39 9.42
C PHE A 300 -20.93 36.81 10.83
N SER A 301 -21.61 37.53 11.72
CA SER A 301 -21.87 37.07 13.07
C SER A 301 -23.34 37.27 13.44
N ALA A 302 -23.86 36.34 14.23
CA ALA A 302 -25.15 36.47 14.88
C ALA A 302 -25.03 35.92 16.29
N SER A 303 -25.60 36.58 17.28
CA SER A 303 -25.54 36.11 18.66
C SER A 303 -26.85 36.32 19.39
N TYR A 304 -27.12 35.42 20.32
CA TYR A 304 -28.12 35.60 21.37
C TYR A 304 -27.35 35.72 22.68
N SER A 305 -27.63 36.75 23.47
CA SER A 305 -26.93 37.04 24.72
C SER A 305 -27.93 37.27 25.84
N TYR A 306 -27.58 36.81 27.04
CA TYR A 306 -28.27 37.07 28.29
C TYR A 306 -27.26 37.59 29.34
N ASP A 307 -27.72 38.52 30.15
CA ASP A 307 -26.98 39.19 31.22
C ASP A 307 -27.91 39.42 32.43
N ASP A 308 -27.54 38.87 33.59
CA ASP A 308 -28.33 39.02 34.82
C ASP A 308 -28.26 40.40 35.46
N ASN A 309 -27.45 41.32 34.91
CA ASN A 309 -27.31 42.68 35.39
C ASN A 309 -28.67 43.37 35.59
N GLN A 310 -29.03 43.65 36.85
CA GLN A 310 -30.30 44.26 37.21
C GLN A 310 -30.51 45.68 36.64
N TYR A 311 -29.44 46.36 36.21
CA TYR A 311 -29.51 47.70 35.65
C TYR A 311 -29.87 47.72 34.15
N LEU A 312 -29.98 46.56 33.49
CA LEU A 312 -30.46 46.45 32.12
C LEU A 312 -31.98 46.47 32.05
N LEU A 313 -32.53 47.24 31.10
CA LEU A 313 -33.96 47.19 30.79
C LEU A 313 -34.35 45.86 30.13
N PHE A 314 -33.48 45.34 29.25
CA PHE A 314 -33.62 44.04 28.60
C PHE A 314 -32.41 43.20 28.94
N GLN A 315 -32.63 42.11 29.66
CA GLN A 315 -31.57 41.21 30.12
C GLN A 315 -31.13 40.23 29.03
N ASP A 316 -31.91 40.08 27.96
CA ASP A 316 -31.56 39.32 26.77
C ASP A 316 -31.66 40.17 25.51
N TRP A 317 -30.79 39.88 24.54
CA TRP A 317 -30.81 40.53 23.23
C TRP A 317 -30.20 39.64 22.15
N THR A 318 -30.63 39.88 20.92
CA THR A 318 -30.03 39.29 19.71
C THR A 318 -29.24 40.33 18.94
N SER A 319 -28.07 39.96 18.46
CA SER A 319 -27.22 40.82 17.62
C SER A 319 -26.94 40.12 16.29
N ALA A 320 -26.81 40.89 15.22
CA ALA A 320 -26.29 40.39 13.95
C ALA A 320 -25.39 41.47 13.34
N GLY A 321 -24.29 41.06 12.70
CA GLY A 321 -23.31 41.96 12.14
C GLY A 321 -22.53 41.35 10.99
N ALA A 322 -21.90 42.23 10.21
CA ALA A 322 -20.91 41.85 9.21
C ALA A 322 -19.68 42.74 9.41
N ALA A 323 -18.49 42.16 9.30
CA ALA A 323 -17.23 42.87 9.44
C ALA A 323 -16.29 42.52 8.29
N VAL A 324 -15.53 43.52 7.82
CA VAL A 324 -14.46 43.32 6.84
C VAL A 324 -13.14 43.61 7.54
N SER A 325 -12.22 42.65 7.52
CA SER A 325 -10.89 42.77 8.12
C SER A 325 -9.81 42.52 7.07
N TYR A 326 -8.76 43.34 7.05
CA TYR A 326 -7.64 43.17 6.13
C TYR A 326 -6.32 43.43 6.84
N ASP A 327 -5.40 42.47 6.76
CA ASP A 327 -4.04 42.65 7.25
C ASP A 327 -3.20 43.37 6.18
N LEU A 328 -2.98 44.68 6.39
CA LEU A 328 -2.22 45.55 5.50
C LEU A 328 -0.74 45.17 5.40
N LEU A 329 -0.19 44.44 6.39
CA LEU A 329 1.22 44.05 6.37
C LEU A 329 1.48 42.82 5.48
N ASN A 330 0.44 42.07 5.10
CA ASN A 330 0.56 40.91 4.21
C ASN A 330 1.13 41.26 2.83
N VAL A 331 0.95 42.50 2.36
CA VAL A 331 1.51 42.96 1.07
C VAL A 331 3.03 42.86 1.02
N PHE A 332 3.72 43.08 2.14
CA PHE A 332 5.18 43.01 2.21
C PHE A 332 5.71 41.58 2.18
N GLN A 333 4.89 40.61 2.61
CA GLN A 333 5.23 39.18 2.61
C GLN A 333 4.74 38.47 1.33
N ALA A 334 3.89 39.14 0.54
CA ALA A 334 3.21 38.52 -0.59
C ALA A 334 4.18 37.95 -1.65
N SER A 335 5.20 38.71 -2.03
CA SER A 335 6.18 38.26 -3.03
C SER A 335 7.02 37.09 -2.51
N ALA A 336 7.53 37.21 -1.28
CA ALA A 336 8.36 36.17 -0.67
C ALA A 336 7.60 34.86 -0.45
N ASN A 337 6.35 34.94 0.02
CA ASN A 337 5.50 33.76 0.24
C ASN A 337 5.10 33.10 -1.08
N LYS A 338 4.77 33.89 -2.11
CA LYS A 338 4.46 33.38 -3.45
C LYS A 338 5.68 32.68 -4.06
N GLU A 339 6.84 33.33 -4.05
CA GLU A 339 8.08 32.78 -4.61
C GLU A 339 8.51 31.48 -3.90
N ALA A 340 8.40 31.43 -2.56
CA ALA A 340 8.66 30.23 -1.79
C ALA A 340 7.70 29.08 -2.16
N ALA A 341 6.40 29.38 -2.32
CA ALA A 341 5.40 28.38 -2.70
C ALA A 341 5.59 27.89 -4.15
N GLU A 342 5.89 28.78 -5.10
CA GLU A 342 6.21 28.41 -6.49
C GLU A 342 7.49 27.57 -6.57
N THR A 343 8.51 27.89 -5.78
CA THR A 343 9.74 27.08 -5.66
C THR A 343 9.42 25.68 -5.14
N SER A 344 8.51 25.54 -4.17
CA SER A 344 8.05 24.24 -3.68
C SER A 344 7.36 23.40 -4.77
N VAL A 345 6.59 24.03 -5.66
CA VAL A 345 5.99 23.36 -6.83
C VAL A 345 7.07 22.87 -7.79
N GLU A 346 8.11 23.67 -8.05
CA GLU A 346 9.20 23.23 -8.93
C GLU A 346 10.01 22.08 -8.32
N ILE A 347 10.28 22.11 -7.00
CA ILE A 347 10.92 20.99 -6.29
C ILE A 347 10.10 19.71 -6.46
N THR A 348 8.79 19.75 -6.17
CA THR A 348 7.93 18.56 -6.30
C THR A 348 7.83 18.05 -7.74
N ARG A 349 7.91 18.96 -8.73
CA ARG A 349 8.01 18.58 -10.15
C ARG A 349 9.31 17.82 -10.45
N GLN A 350 10.45 18.28 -9.94
CA GLN A 350 11.73 17.59 -10.10
C GLN A 350 11.74 16.25 -9.36
N GLU A 351 11.18 16.18 -8.15
CA GLU A 351 11.01 14.93 -7.41
C GLU A 351 10.16 13.92 -8.19
N ARG A 352 9.07 14.35 -8.82
CA ARG A 352 8.23 13.50 -9.67
C ARG A 352 8.99 12.96 -10.88
N LEU A 353 9.79 13.80 -11.56
CA LEU A 353 10.63 13.36 -12.68
C LEU A 353 11.67 12.34 -12.23
N ALA A 354 12.34 12.59 -11.11
CA ALA A 354 13.31 11.67 -10.51
C ALA A 354 12.65 10.34 -10.11
N ALA A 355 11.47 10.38 -9.50
CA ALA A 355 10.70 9.20 -9.13
C ALA A 355 10.28 8.39 -10.37
N SER A 356 9.85 9.06 -11.44
CA SER A 356 9.50 8.43 -12.72
C SER A 356 10.71 7.72 -13.33
N LEU A 357 11.87 8.37 -13.40
CA LEU A 357 13.12 7.77 -13.90
C LEU A 357 13.58 6.58 -13.04
N ALA A 358 13.49 6.71 -11.71
CA ALA A 358 13.81 5.63 -10.80
C ALA A 358 12.88 4.42 -10.99
N VAL A 359 11.58 4.65 -11.17
CA VAL A 359 10.60 3.60 -11.44
C VAL A 359 10.85 2.92 -12.78
N LEU A 360 11.10 3.67 -13.86
CA LEU A 360 11.48 3.08 -15.16
C LEU A 360 12.74 2.22 -15.00
N THR A 361 13.76 2.72 -14.29
CA THR A 361 14.96 1.93 -13.99
C THR A 361 14.64 0.65 -13.23
N GLN A 362 13.73 0.70 -12.25
CA GLN A 362 13.28 -0.48 -11.50
C GLN A 362 12.58 -1.51 -12.39
N VAL A 363 11.79 -1.09 -13.37
CA VAL A 363 11.14 -1.98 -14.35
C VAL A 363 12.17 -2.78 -15.14
N HIS A 364 13.17 -2.09 -15.71
CA HIS A 364 14.26 -2.72 -16.44
C HIS A 364 15.09 -3.65 -15.56
N LEU A 365 15.42 -3.22 -14.33
CA LEU A 365 16.15 -4.06 -13.38
C LEU A 365 15.34 -5.28 -12.95
N ALA A 366 14.02 -5.18 -12.80
CA ALA A 366 13.16 -6.30 -12.46
C ALA A 366 13.15 -7.35 -13.58
N GLN A 367 13.05 -6.92 -14.85
CA GLN A 367 13.18 -7.78 -16.01
C GLN A 367 14.53 -8.51 -16.02
N LEU A 368 15.64 -7.77 -15.89
CA LEU A 368 16.99 -8.35 -15.91
C LEU A 368 17.18 -9.36 -14.76
N LYS A 369 16.70 -9.04 -13.55
CA LYS A 369 16.76 -9.94 -12.39
C LYS A 369 15.91 -11.19 -12.59
N TYR A 370 14.75 -11.09 -13.22
CA TYR A 370 13.92 -12.26 -13.57
C TYR A 370 14.65 -13.17 -14.56
N MET A 371 15.23 -12.61 -15.62
CA MET A 371 16.01 -13.40 -16.58
C MET A 371 17.25 -14.04 -15.93
N ALA A 372 17.95 -13.34 -15.04
CA ALA A 372 19.09 -13.88 -14.30
C ALA A 372 18.66 -15.02 -13.37
N ALA A 373 17.64 -14.80 -12.53
CA ALA A 373 17.13 -15.82 -11.60
C ALA A 373 16.65 -17.08 -12.32
N ASN A 374 16.11 -16.95 -13.54
CA ASN A 374 15.71 -18.11 -14.34
C ASN A 374 16.92 -18.94 -14.80
N ARG A 375 18.03 -18.28 -15.19
CA ARG A 375 19.29 -18.96 -15.52
C ARG A 375 19.96 -19.57 -14.29
N ASP A 376 19.92 -18.88 -13.16
CA ASP A 376 20.49 -19.34 -11.89
C ASP A 376 19.77 -20.59 -11.40
N LEU A 377 18.44 -20.64 -11.49
CA LEU A 377 17.67 -21.84 -11.17
C LEU A 377 18.06 -23.02 -12.06
N GLY A 378 18.15 -22.83 -13.38
CA GLY A 378 18.58 -23.89 -14.30
C GLY A 378 19.98 -24.41 -13.99
N THR A 379 20.91 -23.50 -13.65
CA THR A 379 22.28 -23.86 -13.24
C THR A 379 22.28 -24.63 -11.92
N ALA A 380 21.52 -24.19 -10.92
CA ALA A 380 21.42 -24.84 -9.62
C ALA A 380 20.78 -26.22 -9.70
N GLN A 381 19.78 -26.40 -10.58
CA GLN A 381 19.17 -27.70 -10.86
C GLN A 381 20.18 -28.68 -11.45
N ASN A 382 20.94 -28.27 -12.47
CA ASN A 382 21.99 -29.09 -13.08
C ASN A 382 23.10 -29.43 -12.07
N TYR A 383 23.54 -28.44 -11.30
CA TYR A 383 24.57 -28.63 -10.27
C TYR A 383 24.12 -29.63 -9.20
N LEU A 384 22.90 -29.48 -8.68
CA LEU A 384 22.33 -30.42 -7.71
C LEU A 384 22.26 -31.85 -8.26
N GLN A 385 21.84 -32.02 -9.51
CA GLN A 385 21.78 -33.34 -10.13
C GLN A 385 23.16 -34.02 -10.15
N VAL A 386 24.20 -33.29 -10.55
CA VAL A 386 25.58 -33.80 -10.58
C VAL A 386 26.08 -34.08 -9.15
N SER A 387 25.87 -33.16 -8.21
CA SER A 387 26.29 -33.32 -6.81
C SER A 387 25.62 -34.51 -6.12
N ARG A 388 24.35 -34.79 -6.42
CA ARG A 388 23.65 -35.99 -5.93
C ARG A 388 24.28 -37.26 -6.47
N ASN A 389 24.50 -37.33 -7.79
CA ASN A 389 25.13 -38.50 -8.42
C ASN A 389 26.53 -38.78 -7.84
N ILE A 390 27.34 -37.74 -7.60
CA ILE A 390 28.67 -37.87 -6.98
C ILE A 390 28.54 -38.35 -5.53
N SER A 391 27.70 -37.70 -4.72
CA SER A 391 27.47 -38.07 -3.32
C SER A 391 27.04 -39.53 -3.19
N ASP A 392 26.13 -40.00 -4.04
CA ASP A 392 25.65 -41.38 -4.03
C ASP A 392 26.77 -42.36 -4.38
N LEU A 393 27.55 -42.08 -5.44
CA LEU A 393 28.69 -42.91 -5.85
C LEU A 393 29.77 -42.99 -4.77
N VAL A 394 30.19 -41.85 -4.22
CA VAL A 394 31.24 -41.79 -3.18
C VAL A 394 30.76 -42.46 -1.90
N THR A 395 29.48 -42.32 -1.54
CA THR A 395 28.91 -43.02 -0.37
C THR A 395 28.93 -44.53 -0.55
N GLN A 396 28.61 -45.04 -1.74
CA GLN A 396 28.69 -46.47 -2.07
C GLN A 396 30.15 -46.99 -2.02
N GLN A 397 31.10 -46.25 -2.62
CA GLN A 397 32.52 -46.60 -2.62
C GLN A 397 33.15 -46.55 -1.22
N SER A 398 32.69 -45.65 -0.35
CA SER A 398 33.14 -45.59 1.04
C SER A 398 32.69 -46.81 1.83
N ARG A 399 31.46 -47.29 1.58
CA ARG A 399 30.96 -48.54 2.19
C ARG A 399 31.73 -49.78 1.73
N SER A 400 32.26 -49.79 0.50
CA SER A 400 33.12 -50.87 0.00
C SER A 400 34.61 -50.71 0.35
N GLY A 401 34.98 -49.70 1.14
CA GLY A 401 36.37 -49.41 1.52
C GLY A 401 37.25 -48.85 0.42
N SER A 402 36.68 -48.50 -0.75
CA SER A 402 37.43 -48.02 -1.92
C SER A 402 37.75 -46.53 -1.88
N ILE A 403 37.05 -45.76 -1.04
CA ILE A 403 37.30 -44.33 -0.84
C ILE A 403 37.20 -43.98 0.66
N GLY A 404 37.97 -42.97 1.09
CA GLY A 404 38.00 -42.55 2.49
C GLY A 404 36.69 -41.93 2.98
N GLU A 405 36.37 -42.14 4.25
CA GLU A 405 35.15 -41.62 4.88
C GLU A 405 35.04 -40.09 4.82
N LEU A 406 36.15 -39.37 5.02
CA LEU A 406 36.19 -37.91 4.88
C LEU A 406 35.70 -37.43 3.51
N THR A 407 36.07 -38.14 2.43
CA THR A 407 35.62 -37.80 1.08
C THR A 407 34.11 -37.99 0.95
N ALA A 408 33.57 -39.10 1.48
CA ALA A 408 32.12 -39.33 1.49
C ALA A 408 31.36 -38.26 2.30
N ILE A 409 31.87 -37.90 3.48
CA ILE A 409 31.30 -36.85 4.31
C ILE A 409 31.31 -35.49 3.57
N LYS A 410 32.42 -35.15 2.91
CA LYS A 410 32.55 -33.90 2.14
C LYS A 410 31.56 -33.86 0.98
N GLU A 411 31.43 -34.94 0.20
CA GLU A 411 30.50 -34.97 -0.93
C GLU A 411 29.03 -34.99 -0.49
N GLN A 412 28.71 -35.62 0.64
CA GLN A 412 27.38 -35.52 1.24
C GLN A 412 27.06 -34.08 1.66
N LEU A 413 27.99 -33.38 2.32
CA LEU A 413 27.83 -31.96 2.64
C LEU A 413 27.66 -31.10 1.37
N ASN A 414 28.47 -31.31 0.34
CA ASN A 414 28.37 -30.59 -0.93
C ASN A 414 27.00 -30.77 -1.58
N SER A 415 26.44 -31.99 -1.54
CA SER A 415 25.10 -32.29 -2.03
C SER A 415 24.01 -31.57 -1.22
N LEU A 416 24.14 -31.50 0.12
CA LEU A 416 23.21 -30.73 0.95
C LEU A 416 23.25 -29.22 0.66
N ILE A 417 24.45 -28.66 0.47
CA ILE A 417 24.63 -27.26 0.08
C ILE A 417 24.03 -27.01 -1.31
N ALA A 418 24.24 -27.94 -2.25
CA ALA A 418 23.65 -27.87 -3.59
C ALA A 418 22.12 -27.87 -3.52
N GLU A 419 21.54 -28.68 -2.63
CA GLU A 419 20.09 -28.78 -2.44
C GLU A 419 19.53 -27.46 -1.90
N LEU A 420 20.15 -26.90 -0.85
CA LEU A 420 19.79 -25.58 -0.34
C LEU A 420 19.89 -24.49 -1.41
N ARG A 421 21.00 -24.43 -2.15
CA ARG A 421 21.21 -23.42 -3.19
C ARG A 421 20.15 -23.50 -4.28
N ARG A 422 19.75 -24.70 -4.69
CA ARG A 422 18.65 -24.89 -5.64
C ARG A 422 17.33 -24.38 -5.06
N ASP A 423 17.02 -24.71 -3.81
CA ASP A 423 15.80 -24.24 -3.17
C ASP A 423 15.77 -22.70 -3.04
N LEU A 424 16.90 -22.09 -2.68
CA LEU A 424 17.05 -20.63 -2.64
C LEU A 424 16.93 -20.01 -4.04
N ALA A 425 17.52 -20.62 -5.08
CA ALA A 425 17.36 -20.15 -6.46
C ALA A 425 15.89 -20.24 -6.93
N TYR A 426 15.16 -21.26 -6.48
CA TYR A 426 13.73 -21.37 -6.74
C TYR A 426 12.93 -20.26 -6.03
N ALA A 427 13.23 -19.97 -4.76
CA ALA A 427 12.63 -18.84 -4.05
C ALA A 427 12.95 -17.50 -4.74
N GLN A 428 14.18 -17.35 -5.25
CA GLN A 428 14.62 -16.16 -5.98
C GLN A 428 13.86 -15.95 -7.29
N ILE A 429 13.61 -16.98 -8.09
CA ILE A 429 12.80 -16.81 -9.32
C ILE A 429 11.34 -16.47 -9.00
N GLN A 430 10.75 -17.04 -7.95
CA GLN A 430 9.39 -16.67 -7.51
C GLN A 430 9.33 -15.20 -7.09
N ASN A 431 10.34 -14.74 -6.36
CA ASN A 431 10.46 -13.33 -5.97
C ASN A 431 10.72 -12.41 -7.16
N ALA A 432 11.56 -12.82 -8.11
CA ALA A 432 11.87 -12.02 -9.29
C ALA A 432 10.65 -11.90 -10.21
N TYR A 433 9.88 -12.98 -10.37
CA TYR A 433 8.58 -12.98 -11.04
C TYR A 433 7.63 -11.97 -10.40
N ALA A 434 7.40 -12.08 -9.09
CA ALA A 434 6.54 -11.11 -8.38
C ALA A 434 7.05 -9.67 -8.52
N ARG A 435 8.38 -9.48 -8.50
CA ARG A 435 9.02 -8.16 -8.65
C ARG A 435 8.76 -7.53 -10.02
N VAL A 436 8.63 -8.31 -11.09
CA VAL A 436 8.25 -7.78 -12.42
C VAL A 436 6.92 -7.03 -12.32
N TYR A 437 5.88 -7.67 -11.79
CA TYR A 437 4.55 -7.05 -11.69
C TYR A 437 4.49 -5.94 -10.63
N GLN A 438 5.20 -6.11 -9.50
CA GLN A 438 5.33 -5.03 -8.52
C GLN A 438 6.00 -3.80 -9.13
N SER A 439 7.07 -3.97 -9.94
CA SER A 439 7.81 -2.85 -10.56
C SER A 439 6.98 -2.02 -11.52
N ILE A 440 5.87 -2.57 -12.02
CA ILE A 440 4.90 -1.87 -12.86
C ILE A 440 3.65 -1.40 -12.10
N GLY A 441 3.56 -1.67 -10.80
CA GLY A 441 2.52 -1.11 -9.91
C GLY A 441 1.23 -1.91 -9.89
N LEU A 442 1.20 -3.07 -10.56
CA LEU A 442 0.07 -3.98 -10.51
C LEU A 442 0.02 -4.66 -9.15
N ASP A 443 -1.17 -4.60 -8.53
CA ASP A 443 -1.42 -5.24 -7.26
C ASP A 443 -1.82 -6.70 -7.48
N PRO A 444 -1.06 -7.69 -6.95
CA PRO A 444 -1.52 -9.07 -6.92
C PRO A 444 -2.61 -9.27 -5.86
N TYR A 445 -2.75 -8.34 -4.92
CA TYR A 445 -3.54 -8.52 -3.72
C TYR A 445 -4.84 -7.73 -3.87
N PRO A 446 -6.01 -8.38 -3.93
CA PRO A 446 -7.29 -7.67 -4.05
C PRO A 446 -7.50 -6.78 -2.82
N LYS A 447 -8.25 -5.68 -3.01
CA LYS A 447 -8.71 -4.86 -1.88
C LYS A 447 -9.52 -5.76 -0.95
N LEU A 448 -9.14 -5.77 0.33
CA LEU A 448 -9.79 -6.58 1.34
C LEU A 448 -11.06 -5.87 1.77
N GLU A 449 -12.20 -6.27 1.20
CA GLU A 449 -13.51 -5.75 1.59
C GLU A 449 -14.16 -6.70 2.62
N GLY A 450 -14.54 -6.15 3.76
CA GLY A 450 -15.24 -6.90 4.82
C GLY A 450 -14.38 -7.97 5.53
N LYS A 451 -15.05 -8.98 6.10
CA LYS A 451 -14.41 -10.12 6.77
C LYS A 451 -13.99 -11.17 5.74
N ALA A 452 -12.97 -10.86 4.95
CA ALA A 452 -12.42 -11.80 3.97
C ALA A 452 -11.75 -13.00 4.67
N GLU A 453 -12.09 -14.21 4.23
CA GLU A 453 -11.48 -15.45 4.73
C GLU A 453 -10.14 -15.71 4.02
N PRO A 454 -9.11 -16.27 4.70
CA PRO A 454 -7.81 -16.54 4.09
C PRO A 454 -7.86 -17.37 2.81
N ALA A 455 -8.78 -18.35 2.73
CA ALA A 455 -8.94 -19.21 1.57
C ALA A 455 -9.49 -18.48 0.33
N GLN A 456 -10.39 -17.51 0.53
CA GLN A 456 -10.93 -16.69 -0.56
C GLN A 456 -9.83 -15.80 -1.13
N LEU A 457 -9.06 -15.16 -0.24
CA LEU A 457 -7.94 -14.33 -0.64
C LEU A 457 -6.88 -15.15 -1.37
N ALA A 458 -6.50 -16.33 -0.85
CA ALA A 458 -5.55 -17.22 -1.50
C ALA A 458 -6.00 -17.62 -2.92
N SER A 459 -7.29 -17.92 -3.11
CA SER A 459 -7.86 -18.25 -4.42
C SER A 459 -7.80 -17.06 -5.38
N ALA A 460 -8.07 -15.84 -4.89
CA ALA A 460 -7.93 -14.63 -5.67
C ALA A 460 -6.46 -14.36 -6.09
N LEU A 461 -5.48 -14.67 -5.23
CA LEU A 461 -4.06 -14.58 -5.59
C LEU A 461 -3.68 -15.56 -6.70
N VAL A 462 -4.22 -16.78 -6.67
CA VAL A 462 -4.02 -17.77 -7.73
C VAL A 462 -4.61 -17.28 -9.06
N GLN A 463 -5.85 -16.79 -9.04
CA GLN A 463 -6.48 -16.25 -10.24
C GLN A 463 -5.69 -15.05 -10.79
N ARG A 464 -5.30 -14.12 -9.92
CA ARG A 464 -4.55 -12.93 -10.32
C ARG A 464 -3.19 -13.28 -10.94
N ARG A 465 -2.54 -14.32 -10.43
CA ARG A 465 -1.32 -14.86 -11.01
C ARG A 465 -1.58 -15.43 -12.41
N GLN A 466 -2.65 -16.19 -12.59
CA GLN A 466 -3.04 -16.76 -13.88
C GLN A 466 -3.29 -15.65 -14.92
N ASP A 467 -4.05 -14.62 -14.55
CA ASP A 467 -4.31 -13.45 -15.40
C ASP A 467 -3.00 -12.79 -15.89
N TRP A 468 -2.00 -12.72 -15.01
CA TRP A 468 -0.69 -12.15 -15.30
C TRP A 468 0.22 -13.06 -16.14
N ASP A 469 0.15 -14.37 -15.94
CA ASP A 469 0.79 -15.36 -16.80
C ASP A 469 0.18 -15.28 -18.23
N ASP A 470 -1.14 -15.00 -18.30
CA ASP A 470 -1.88 -14.85 -19.56
C ASP A 470 -1.68 -13.49 -20.23
N GLY A 471 -1.06 -12.51 -19.55
CA GLY A 471 -0.63 -11.24 -20.14
C GLY A 471 -1.46 -10.02 -19.75
N GLN A 472 -2.31 -10.12 -18.73
CA GLN A 472 -3.09 -8.98 -18.22
C GLN A 472 -2.22 -8.01 -17.41
N ILE A 473 -1.33 -7.30 -18.11
CA ILE A 473 -0.43 -6.31 -17.50
C ILE A 473 -0.71 -4.87 -17.92
N GLY A 474 -1.61 -4.65 -18.89
CA GLY A 474 -2.08 -3.32 -19.23
C GLY A 474 -3.07 -2.78 -18.20
N VAL A 475 -3.33 -1.48 -18.26
CA VAL A 475 -4.25 -0.80 -17.33
C VAL A 475 -5.31 -0.01 -18.05
N VAL A 476 -6.47 0.10 -17.40
CA VAL A 476 -7.56 0.98 -17.81
C VAL A 476 -7.28 2.35 -17.18
N VAL A 477 -7.07 3.36 -18.00
CA VAL A 477 -6.75 4.72 -17.55
C VAL A 477 -8.03 5.51 -17.31
N GLU A 478 -8.98 5.37 -18.22
CA GLU A 478 -10.28 6.01 -18.18
C GLU A 478 -11.34 4.93 -18.40
N PRO A 479 -11.97 4.41 -17.34
CA PRO A 479 -12.97 3.35 -17.47
C PRO A 479 -14.09 3.73 -18.41
N ILE A 480 -14.50 2.82 -19.30
CA ILE A 480 -15.57 3.07 -20.28
C ILE A 480 -16.89 3.38 -19.55
N ALA A 481 -17.10 2.80 -18.37
CA ALA A 481 -18.26 3.09 -17.53
C ALA A 481 -18.34 4.57 -17.09
N GLU A 482 -17.21 5.26 -16.99
CA GLU A 482 -17.11 6.68 -16.63
C GLU A 482 -17.26 7.60 -17.85
N GLN A 483 -17.20 7.05 -19.07
CA GLN A 483 -17.32 7.78 -20.33
C GLN A 483 -18.77 7.87 -20.84
N SER A 484 -19.76 7.70 -19.95
CA SER A 484 -21.20 7.73 -20.29
C SER A 484 -21.57 6.81 -21.47
N PRO A 485 -21.43 5.48 -21.32
CA PRO A 485 -21.62 4.51 -22.41
C PRO A 485 -23.09 4.35 -22.81
N VAL A 486 -23.60 5.31 -23.58
CA VAL A 486 -24.98 5.37 -24.07
C VAL A 486 -24.97 5.40 -25.60
N LEU A 487 -25.75 4.53 -26.22
CA LEU A 487 -25.96 4.53 -27.67
C LEU A 487 -26.80 5.76 -28.06
N SER A 488 -26.13 6.80 -28.54
CA SER A 488 -26.79 8.04 -28.99
C SER A 488 -26.93 8.08 -30.51
N GLN A 489 -28.03 8.65 -31.00
CA GLN A 489 -28.25 8.81 -32.43
C GLN A 489 -27.19 9.77 -33.00
N GLY A 490 -26.47 9.34 -34.04
CA GLY A 490 -25.42 10.17 -34.65
C GLY A 490 -26.00 11.40 -35.34
N ASP A 491 -25.20 12.48 -35.42
CA ASP A 491 -25.54 13.67 -36.19
C ASP A 491 -25.94 13.28 -37.63
N ASN A 492 -27.12 13.74 -38.07
CA ASN A 492 -27.79 13.41 -39.34
C ASN A 492 -28.62 12.10 -39.39
N GLY A 493 -29.06 11.56 -38.24
CA GLY A 493 -29.96 10.40 -38.21
C GLY A 493 -29.25 9.07 -38.51
N GLY A 494 -27.94 9.02 -38.26
CA GLY A 494 -27.15 7.79 -38.35
C GLY A 494 -27.57 6.76 -37.30
N ALA A 495 -27.16 5.50 -37.52
CA ALA A 495 -27.40 4.41 -36.57
C ALA A 495 -26.90 4.79 -35.16
N PRO A 496 -27.63 4.41 -34.07
CA PRO A 496 -27.21 4.72 -32.71
C PRO A 496 -25.81 4.18 -32.43
N SER A 497 -24.95 5.02 -31.84
CA SER A 497 -23.55 4.69 -31.65
C SER A 497 -22.97 5.26 -30.36
N PHE A 498 -21.89 4.65 -29.90
CA PHE A 498 -21.10 5.08 -28.74
C PHE A 498 -19.62 4.87 -29.06
N SER A 499 -18.77 5.85 -28.76
CA SER A 499 -17.32 5.73 -28.95
C SER A 499 -16.60 5.98 -27.64
N PHE A 500 -15.63 5.12 -27.30
CA PHE A 500 -14.75 5.34 -26.15
C PHE A 500 -13.43 6.01 -26.54
N ASP A 501 -12.82 6.71 -25.59
CA ASP A 501 -11.63 7.54 -25.77
C ASP A 501 -10.40 6.69 -26.20
N ALA A 502 -9.51 7.30 -26.99
CA ALA A 502 -8.28 6.65 -27.42
C ALA A 502 -7.35 6.26 -26.25
N ASN A 503 -7.42 6.98 -25.13
CA ASN A 503 -6.59 6.80 -23.95
C ASN A 503 -7.22 5.88 -22.91
N THR A 504 -8.40 5.29 -23.18
CA THR A 504 -9.10 4.34 -22.29
C THR A 504 -8.17 3.24 -21.76
N PHE A 505 -7.30 2.70 -22.63
CA PHE A 505 -6.38 1.60 -22.30
C PHE A 505 -4.93 2.02 -22.48
N ALA A 506 -4.10 1.77 -21.46
CA ALA A 506 -2.65 1.88 -21.53
C ALA A 506 -2.04 0.51 -21.87
N VAL A 507 -1.95 0.23 -23.16
CA VAL A 507 -1.27 -0.92 -23.76
C VAL A 507 -0.41 -0.41 -24.91
N ALA A 508 0.88 -0.70 -24.91
CA ALA A 508 1.80 -0.17 -25.90
C ALA A 508 1.77 -0.95 -27.22
N GLY A 509 1.92 -0.22 -28.34
CA GLY A 509 1.90 -0.76 -29.70
C GLY A 509 0.51 -0.78 -30.33
N PRO A 510 0.35 -1.41 -31.52
CA PRO A 510 -0.97 -1.62 -32.11
C PRO A 510 -1.86 -2.44 -31.18
N VAL A 511 -3.09 -1.97 -30.96
CA VAL A 511 -4.05 -2.59 -30.05
C VAL A 511 -5.24 -3.14 -30.83
N HIS A 512 -5.55 -4.41 -30.61
CA HIS A 512 -6.72 -5.12 -31.10
C HIS A 512 -7.76 -5.28 -29.98
N TYR A 513 -9.03 -5.06 -30.31
CA TYR A 513 -10.13 -5.20 -29.36
C TYR A 513 -10.90 -6.49 -29.62
N SER A 514 -11.12 -7.25 -28.55
CA SER A 514 -12.05 -8.38 -28.54
C SER A 514 -13.07 -8.21 -27.41
N PHE A 515 -14.21 -8.88 -27.53
CA PHE A 515 -15.37 -8.63 -26.69
C PHE A 515 -15.95 -9.93 -26.15
N SER A 516 -16.51 -9.86 -24.95
CA SER A 516 -17.36 -10.92 -24.42
C SER A 516 -18.54 -10.31 -23.66
N THR A 517 -19.64 -11.05 -23.63
CA THR A 517 -20.85 -10.71 -22.87
C THR A 517 -21.17 -11.84 -21.89
N PRO A 518 -22.09 -11.66 -20.94
CA PRO A 518 -22.56 -12.76 -20.10
C PRO A 518 -23.12 -13.95 -20.90
N ALA A 519 -23.51 -13.75 -22.17
CA ALA A 519 -24.03 -14.80 -23.05
C ALA A 519 -22.93 -15.59 -23.79
N GLY A 520 -21.68 -15.13 -23.80
CA GLY A 520 -20.57 -15.81 -24.47
C GLY A 520 -19.52 -14.87 -25.08
N GLU A 521 -18.61 -15.44 -25.86
CA GLU A 521 -17.61 -14.68 -26.63
C GLU A 521 -18.23 -13.93 -27.81
N GLY A 522 -17.74 -12.73 -28.06
CA GLY A 522 -18.20 -11.85 -29.14
C GLY A 522 -19.29 -10.86 -28.74
N LEU A 523 -19.65 -10.01 -29.70
CA LEU A 523 -20.78 -9.08 -29.61
C LEU A 523 -22.05 -9.74 -30.19
N PRO A 524 -23.25 -9.36 -29.72
CA PRO A 524 -24.49 -9.82 -30.35
C PRO A 524 -24.63 -9.27 -31.78
N GLN A 525 -25.40 -9.98 -32.63
CA GLN A 525 -25.53 -9.66 -34.06
C GLN A 525 -26.02 -8.24 -34.36
N TRP A 526 -26.80 -7.65 -33.45
CA TRP A 526 -27.31 -6.28 -33.59
C TRP A 526 -26.25 -5.20 -33.26
N LEU A 527 -25.07 -5.56 -32.74
CA LEU A 527 -24.02 -4.62 -32.34
C LEU A 527 -22.73 -4.88 -33.10
N THR A 528 -22.26 -3.87 -33.82
CA THR A 528 -20.99 -3.91 -34.57
C THR A 528 -19.97 -2.97 -33.95
N PHE A 529 -18.68 -3.26 -34.14
CA PHE A 529 -17.58 -2.45 -33.60
C PHE A 529 -16.56 -2.07 -34.67
N SER A 530 -16.19 -0.79 -34.73
CA SER A 530 -15.15 -0.24 -35.57
C SER A 530 -13.87 0.01 -34.77
N GLN A 531 -12.81 -0.75 -35.03
CA GLN A 531 -11.51 -0.60 -34.35
C GLN A 531 -10.84 0.75 -34.62
N ALA A 532 -11.02 1.32 -35.82
CA ALA A 532 -10.40 2.59 -36.22
C ALA A 532 -10.94 3.78 -35.42
N THR A 533 -12.25 3.75 -35.13
CA THR A 533 -12.95 4.86 -34.45
C THR A 533 -13.31 4.53 -33.00
N ARG A 534 -13.09 3.29 -32.55
CA ARG A 534 -13.53 2.75 -31.24
C ARG A 534 -15.03 2.89 -31.02
N THR A 535 -15.79 2.75 -32.10
CA THR A 535 -17.23 3.01 -32.11
C THR A 535 -18.00 1.71 -32.13
N PHE A 536 -18.90 1.56 -31.16
CA PHE A 536 -20.01 0.61 -31.21
C PHE A 536 -21.16 1.21 -32.01
N THR A 537 -21.75 0.44 -32.92
CA THR A 537 -22.89 0.86 -33.74
C THR A 537 -23.97 -0.21 -33.69
N ALA A 538 -25.16 0.21 -33.25
CA ALA A 538 -26.32 -0.65 -33.12
C ALA A 538 -27.12 -0.71 -34.43
N ALA A 539 -27.66 -1.88 -34.76
CA ALA A 539 -28.60 -2.07 -35.85
C ALA A 539 -29.93 -1.36 -35.55
N PRO A 540 -30.75 -1.03 -36.56
CA PRO A 540 -32.02 -0.33 -36.37
C PRO A 540 -33.02 -1.07 -35.47
N ASP A 541 -32.93 -2.39 -35.38
CA ASP A 541 -33.77 -3.30 -34.58
C ASP A 541 -33.13 -3.68 -33.23
N ALA A 542 -32.12 -2.92 -32.79
CA ALA A 542 -31.44 -3.19 -31.52
C ALA A 542 -32.41 -3.15 -30.32
N PRO A 543 -32.26 -4.08 -29.37
CA PRO A 543 -33.12 -4.15 -28.20
C PRO A 543 -32.94 -2.93 -27.29
N ALA A 544 -34.04 -2.47 -26.69
CA ALA A 544 -34.10 -1.37 -25.73
C ALA A 544 -33.57 -1.74 -24.33
N THR A 545 -32.66 -2.71 -24.24
CA THR A 545 -32.17 -3.24 -22.96
C THR A 545 -30.67 -3.00 -22.80
N PRO A 546 -30.19 -2.62 -21.60
CA PRO A 546 -28.76 -2.47 -21.35
C PRO A 546 -27.99 -3.78 -21.60
N LEU A 547 -26.79 -3.68 -22.17
CA LEU A 547 -25.90 -4.80 -22.43
C LEU A 547 -24.61 -4.66 -21.62
N THR A 548 -24.27 -5.66 -20.81
CA THR A 548 -22.94 -5.71 -20.18
C THR A 548 -21.91 -6.26 -21.16
N ILE A 549 -20.84 -5.51 -21.40
CA ILE A 549 -19.76 -5.86 -22.31
C ILE A 549 -18.44 -5.85 -21.53
N THR A 550 -17.63 -6.88 -21.75
CA THR A 550 -16.22 -6.88 -21.37
C THR A 550 -15.38 -6.64 -22.63
N VAL A 551 -14.53 -5.61 -22.61
CA VAL A 551 -13.60 -5.28 -23.70
C VAL A 551 -12.19 -5.73 -23.29
N LYS A 552 -11.54 -6.49 -24.17
CA LYS A 552 -10.12 -6.84 -24.08
C LYS A 552 -9.34 -6.07 -25.12
N ALA A 553 -8.47 -5.18 -24.66
CA ALA A 553 -7.53 -4.43 -25.48
C ALA A 553 -6.16 -5.13 -25.43
N GLU A 554 -5.76 -5.80 -26.52
CA GLU A 554 -4.57 -6.66 -26.59
C GLU A 554 -3.61 -6.20 -27.68
N ASN A 555 -2.30 -6.21 -27.41
CA ASN A 555 -1.29 -5.91 -28.41
C ASN A 555 -0.71 -7.18 -29.08
N ASP A 556 0.10 -6.97 -30.11
CA ASP A 556 0.75 -8.04 -30.90
C ASP A 556 1.66 -8.97 -30.07
N LYS A 557 2.06 -8.56 -28.86
CA LYS A 557 2.87 -9.37 -27.94
C LYS A 557 2.01 -10.22 -26.97
N GLY A 558 0.69 -10.18 -27.12
CA GLY A 558 -0.26 -10.93 -26.29
C GLY A 558 -0.38 -10.39 -24.87
N VAL A 559 -0.09 -9.09 -24.68
CA VAL A 559 -0.31 -8.33 -23.44
C VAL A 559 -1.59 -7.51 -23.59
N TYR A 560 -2.40 -7.46 -22.54
CA TYR A 560 -3.71 -6.83 -22.62
C TYR A 560 -4.17 -6.12 -21.34
N ALA A 561 -5.21 -5.30 -21.49
CA ALA A 561 -6.04 -4.74 -20.43
C ALA A 561 -7.49 -5.19 -20.63
N LEU A 562 -8.26 -5.28 -19.53
CA LEU A 562 -9.69 -5.61 -19.54
C LEU A 562 -10.48 -4.51 -18.87
N ASP A 563 -11.58 -4.11 -19.48
CA ASP A 563 -12.59 -3.26 -18.86
C ASP A 563 -13.98 -3.86 -19.04
N ARG A 564 -14.87 -3.64 -18.07
CA ARG A 564 -16.24 -4.15 -18.07
C ARG A 564 -17.20 -3.00 -17.82
N PHE A 565 -18.13 -2.78 -18.74
CA PHE A 565 -19.09 -1.68 -18.66
C PHE A 565 -20.49 -2.11 -19.10
N VAL A 566 -21.48 -1.28 -18.78
CA VAL A 566 -22.86 -1.45 -19.24
C VAL A 566 -23.11 -0.44 -20.34
N LEU A 567 -23.39 -0.93 -21.56
CA LEU A 567 -23.84 -0.10 -22.67
C LEU A 567 -25.35 0.09 -22.57
N ALA A 568 -25.78 1.33 -22.33
CA ALA A 568 -27.19 1.68 -22.24
C ALA A 568 -27.79 2.00 -23.63
N PRO A 569 -29.05 1.59 -23.90
CA PRO A 569 -29.79 2.10 -25.05
C PRO A 569 -30.05 3.61 -24.85
N GLY A 570 -29.86 4.42 -25.89
CA GLY A 570 -30.27 5.82 -25.82
C GLY A 570 -31.77 6.00 -26.02
N ASP A 571 -32.28 7.18 -25.69
CA ASP A 571 -33.72 7.50 -25.68
C ASP A 571 -34.44 7.22 -27.01
N SER A 572 -33.72 7.27 -28.14
CA SER A 572 -34.22 6.93 -29.48
C SER A 572 -34.58 5.46 -29.70
N LEU A 573 -34.18 4.56 -28.80
CA LEU A 573 -34.44 3.11 -28.85
C LEU A 573 -35.57 2.68 -27.90
N THR A 574 -36.37 3.61 -27.39
CA THR A 574 -37.49 3.31 -26.47
C THR A 574 -38.60 2.51 -27.16
N GLU A 575 -39.14 1.52 -26.44
CA GLU A 575 -40.01 0.41 -26.92
C GLU A 575 -41.04 0.79 -28.00
N ALA A 576 -41.02 0.04 -29.11
CA ALA A 576 -42.12 -0.06 -30.07
C ALA A 576 -43.15 -1.12 -29.65
#